data_AF-A0A8T4G620-F1
#
_entry.id   AF-A0A8T4G620-F1
#
_cell.length_a   1.000
_cell.length_b   1.000
_cell.length_c   1.000
_cell.angle_alpha   90.00
_cell.angle_beta   90.00
_cell.angle_gamma   90.00
#
_symmetry.space_group_name_H-M   'P 1'
#
loop_
_entity.id
_entity.type
_entity.pdbx_description
1 polymer ?
#
loop_
_entity_poly.entity_id
_entity_poly.type
_entity_poly.pdbx_seq_one_letter_code
_entity_poly.pdbx_strand_id
1 'polypeptide(L)'
;MDLICMYVFKGEESFGESIDVYGDYLIVKVGSEFLAVPKKSIKSVEDGKIVLEEFDEEEAREIGSKWVEEKSKPVTLEELKSYGFGEEEG
;
A
#
# COMPACT_ATOMS: atom_id res chain seq x y z
N MET A 1 -7.80 -9.47 8.09
CA MET A 1 -8.29 -8.10 8.32
C MET A 1 -7.72 -7.27 7.19
N ASP A 2 -8.56 -6.59 6.41
CA ASP A 2 -8.07 -5.72 5.33
C ASP A 2 -7.42 -4.49 5.96
N LEU A 3 -6.12 -4.32 5.70
CA LEU A 3 -5.36 -3.15 6.14
C LEU A 3 -5.56 -1.95 5.21
N ILE A 4 -6.47 -2.04 4.25
CA ILE A 4 -6.70 -1.02 3.20
C ILE A 4 -7.83 -0.08 3.66
N CYS A 5 -7.74 1.20 3.27
CA CYS A 5 -8.67 2.27 3.65
C CYS A 5 -8.70 2.56 5.16
N MET A 6 -7.58 2.34 5.86
CA MET A 6 -7.40 2.72 7.27
C MET A 6 -6.63 4.04 7.36
N TYR A 7 -6.94 4.84 8.38
CA TYR A 7 -6.16 6.05 8.68
C TYR A 7 -4.86 5.69 9.37
N VAL A 8 -3.74 6.22 8.86
CA VAL A 8 -2.41 5.92 9.36
C VAL A 8 -1.90 7.12 10.15
N PHE A 9 -1.40 6.86 11.35
CA PHE A 9 -0.86 7.86 12.27
C PHE A 9 0.59 7.53 12.63
N LYS A 10 1.43 8.55 12.77
CA LYS A 10 2.78 8.43 13.34
C LYS A 10 2.76 9.14 14.68
N GLY A 11 2.69 8.37 15.77
CA GLY A 11 2.31 8.90 17.07
C GLY A 11 0.88 9.46 17.08
N GLU A 12 0.72 10.75 17.41
CA GLU A 12 -0.58 11.45 17.40
C GLU A 12 -0.84 12.19 16.08
N GLU A 13 0.17 12.29 15.20
CA GLU A 13 0.07 13.02 13.95
C GLU A 13 -0.53 12.17 12.84
N SER A 14 -1.46 12.75 12.08
CA SER A 14 -2.01 12.12 10.88
C SER A 14 -0.91 11.99 9.84
N PHE A 15 -0.63 10.75 9.42
CA PHE A 15 0.43 10.44 8.48
C PHE A 15 -0.11 10.21 7.06
N GLY A 16 -1.21 9.47 6.91
CA GLY A 16 -1.78 9.18 5.60
C GLY A 16 -2.92 8.16 5.62
N GLU A 17 -3.16 7.52 4.48
CA GLU A 17 -4.20 6.49 4.31
C GLU A 17 -3.59 5.23 3.69
N SER A 18 -3.95 4.06 4.20
CA SER A 18 -3.45 2.80 3.65
C SER A 18 -4.20 2.40 2.37
N ILE A 19 -3.46 1.94 1.36
CA ILE A 19 -4.00 1.68 0.01
C ILE A 19 -3.76 0.25 -0.45
N ASP A 20 -2.61 -0.35 -0.10
CA ASP A 20 -2.24 -1.69 -0.55
C ASP A 20 -1.27 -2.33 0.46
N VAL A 21 -1.04 -3.64 0.30
CA VAL A 21 0.02 -4.38 0.99
C VAL A 21 0.97 -4.95 -0.05
N TYR A 22 2.25 -4.57 0.03
CA TYR A 22 3.29 -4.96 -0.91
C TYR A 22 4.41 -5.69 -0.19
N GLY A 23 4.41 -7.03 -0.24
CA GLY A 23 5.36 -7.85 0.52
C GLY A 23 5.27 -7.56 2.02
N ASP A 24 6.39 -7.15 2.62
CA ASP A 24 6.51 -6.77 4.04
C ASP A 24 6.23 -5.29 4.30
N TYR A 25 5.64 -4.59 3.33
CA TYR A 25 5.32 -3.17 3.42
C TYR A 25 3.81 -2.92 3.33
N LEU A 26 3.36 -1.90 4.06
CA LEU A 26 2.06 -1.27 3.93
C LEU A 26 2.22 -0.05 3.03
N ILE A 27 1.47 0.02 1.93
CA ILE A 27 1.49 1.19 1.06
C ILE A 27 0.57 2.24 1.66
N VAL A 28 1.15 3.38 2.00
CA VAL A 28 0.46 4.52 2.59
C VAL A 28 0.53 5.69 1.62
N LYS A 29 -0.63 6.24 1.27
CA LYS A 29 -0.71 7.48 0.50
C LYS A 29 -0.50 8.67 1.43
N VAL A 30 0.48 9.50 1.11
CA VAL A 30 0.83 10.72 1.85
C VAL A 30 0.81 11.88 0.85
N GLY A 31 -0.27 12.66 0.87
CA GLY A 31 -0.49 13.70 -0.15
C GLY A 31 -0.58 13.11 -1.55
N SER A 32 0.40 13.42 -2.40
CA SER A 32 0.53 12.89 -3.77
C SER A 32 1.53 11.73 -3.90
N GLU A 33 2.23 11.38 -2.82
CA GLU A 33 3.23 10.32 -2.80
C GLU A 33 2.65 9.02 -2.23
N PHE A 34 3.32 7.91 -2.52
CA PHE A 34 3.06 6.60 -1.91
C PHE A 34 4.33 6.15 -1.20
N LEU A 35 4.22 5.85 0.08
CA LEU A 35 5.31 5.36 0.91
C LEU A 35 5.05 3.90 1.26
N ALA A 36 6.06 3.05 1.09
CA ALA A 36 6.03 1.66 1.50
C ALA A 36 6.54 1.56 2.94
N VAL A 37 5.63 1.66 3.90
CA VAL A 37 5.95 1.62 5.34
C VAL A 37 6.20 0.18 5.77
N PRO A 38 7.33 -0.16 6.43
CA PRO A 38 7.59 -1.51 6.88
C PRO A 38 6.53 -2.00 7.87
N LYS A 39 5.96 -3.20 7.69
CA LYS A 39 4.97 -3.73 8.65
C LYS A 39 5.51 -3.84 10.08
N LYS A 40 6.82 -4.03 10.23
CA LYS A 40 7.49 -4.08 11.54
C LYS A 40 7.40 -2.77 12.33
N SER A 41 7.12 -1.63 11.68
CA SER A 41 6.91 -0.35 12.38
C SER A 41 5.45 -0.14 12.77
N ILE A 42 4.54 -1.07 12.46
CA ILE A 42 3.15 -0.99 12.92
C ILE A 42 3.10 -1.36 14.40
N LYS A 43 2.74 -0.38 15.22
CA LYS A 43 2.57 -0.53 16.66
C LYS A 43 1.22 -1.14 17.02
N SER A 44 0.14 -0.68 16.40
CA SER A 44 -1.21 -1.18 16.64
C SER A 44 -2.14 -0.95 15.44
N VAL A 45 -3.21 -1.74 15.39
CA VAL A 45 -4.25 -1.71 14.36
C VAL A 45 -5.61 -1.82 15.06
N GLU A 46 -6.29 -0.69 15.26
CA GLU A 46 -7.48 -0.59 16.10
C GLU A 46 -8.45 0.47 15.54
N ASP A 47 -9.76 0.22 15.61
CA ASP A 47 -10.82 1.19 15.27
C ASP A 47 -10.64 1.94 13.93
N GLY A 48 -10.23 1.22 12.88
CA GLY A 48 -10.00 1.82 11.56
C GLY A 48 -8.70 2.64 11.45
N LYS A 49 -7.82 2.55 12.44
CA LYS A 49 -6.54 3.26 12.52
C LYS A 49 -5.36 2.30 12.57
N ILE A 50 -4.25 2.73 11.98
CA ILE A 50 -2.94 2.09 12.06
C ILE A 50 -2.01 3.09 12.72
N VAL A 51 -1.34 2.70 13.81
CA VAL A 51 -0.36 3.54 14.50
C VAL A 51 1.04 3.02 14.17
N LEU A 52 1.90 3.92 13.71
CA LEU A 52 3.28 3.65 13.34
C LEU A 52 4.26 4.11 14.43
N GLU A 53 5.34 3.36 14.56
CA GLU A 53 6.59 3.79 15.20
C GLU A 53 7.51 4.47 14.18
N GLU A 54 8.71 4.86 14.61
CA GLU A 54 9.72 5.43 13.71
C GLU A 54 10.21 4.40 12.69
N PHE A 55 10.48 4.88 11.47
CA PHE A 55 11.06 4.12 10.37
C PHE A 55 11.82 5.05 9.44
N ASP A 56 12.60 4.48 8.52
CA ASP A 56 13.30 5.23 7.50
C ASP A 56 12.33 5.70 6.40
N GLU A 57 11.99 6.99 6.44
CA GLU A 57 11.07 7.60 5.47
C GLU A 57 11.66 7.72 4.06
N GLU A 58 12.98 7.82 3.94
CA GLU A 58 13.65 7.89 2.64
C GLU A 58 13.57 6.53 1.94
N GLU A 59 13.90 5.45 2.66
CA GLU A 59 13.74 4.08 2.16
C GLU A 59 12.28 3.79 1.80
N ALA A 60 11.33 4.18 2.67
CA ALA A 60 9.90 3.99 2.41
C ALA A 60 9.43 4.72 1.13
N ARG A 61 9.96 5.91 0.86
CA ARG A 61 9.66 6.67 -0.36
C ARG A 61 10.25 6.01 -1.59
N GLU A 62 11.49 5.52 -1.53
CA GLU A 62 12.13 4.82 -2.64
C GLU A 62 11.36 3.54 -3.03
N ILE A 63 10.99 2.74 -2.03
CA ILE A 63 10.26 1.48 -2.27
C ILE A 63 8.83 1.78 -2.73
N GLY A 64 8.16 2.77 -2.15
CA GLY A 64 6.83 3.20 -2.57
C GLY A 64 6.80 3.66 -4.03
N SER A 65 7.85 4.37 -4.48
CA SER A 65 7.99 4.77 -5.89
C SER A 65 8.12 3.56 -6.82
N LYS A 66 8.91 2.54 -6.45
CA LYS A 66 9.02 1.28 -7.21
C LYS A 66 7.68 0.55 -7.30
N TRP A 67 6.91 0.53 -6.21
CA TRP A 67 5.56 -0.05 -6.23
C TRP A 67 4.64 0.68 -7.22
N VAL A 68 4.67 2.02 -7.28
CA VAL A 68 3.90 2.79 -8.27
C VAL A 68 4.31 2.42 -9.70
N GLU A 69 5.61 2.34 -9.98
CA GLU A 69 6.12 1.96 -11.29
C GLU A 69 5.65 0.55 -11.69
N GLU A 70 5.68 -0.41 -10.77
CA GLU A 70 5.21 -1.77 -11.01
C GLU A 70 3.71 -1.84 -11.27
N LYS A 71 2.90 -1.16 -10.46
CA LYS A 71 1.43 -1.14 -10.61
C LYS A 71 0.96 -0.36 -11.84
N SER A 72 1.79 0.55 -12.33
CA SER A 72 1.50 1.35 -13.53
C SER A 72 1.90 0.63 -14.82
N LYS A 73 2.52 -0.55 -14.74
CA LYS A 73 2.83 -1.34 -15.93
C LYS A 73 1.53 -1.81 -16.59
N PRO A 74 1.41 -1.68 -17.92
CA PRO A 74 0.27 -2.21 -18.63
C PRO A 74 0.23 -3.73 -18.46
N VAL A 75 -0.95 -4.25 -18.16
CA VAL A 75 -1.21 -5.69 -18.14
C VAL A 75 -1.25 -6.23 -19.57
N THR A 76 -0.61 -7.37 -19.79
CA THR A 76 -0.63 -8.05 -21.09
C THR A 76 -1.96 -8.77 -21.31
N LEU A 77 -2.25 -9.14 -22.57
CA LEU A 77 -3.45 -9.92 -22.91
C LEU A 77 -3.46 -11.32 -22.26
N GLU A 78 -2.29 -11.92 -22.03
CA GLU A 78 -2.19 -13.21 -21.32
C GLU A 78 -2.49 -13.05 -19.82
N GLU A 79 -1.97 -11.99 -19.19
CA GLU A 79 -2.28 -11.68 -17.79
C GLU A 79 -3.77 -11.35 -17.61
N LEU A 80 -4.36 -10.58 -18.52
CA LEU A 80 -5.80 -10.28 -18.51
C LEU A 80 -6.66 -11.55 -18.53
N LYS A 81 -6.32 -12.52 -19.39
CA LYS A 81 -7.02 -13.82 -19.43
C LYS A 81 -6.86 -14.59 -18.12
N SER A 82 -5.68 -14.55 -17.50
CA SER A 82 -5.46 -15.20 -16.20
C SER A 82 -6.27 -14.58 -15.06
N TYR A 83 -6.65 -13.30 -15.18
CA TYR A 83 -7.56 -12.62 -14.26
C TYR A 83 -9.05 -12.88 -14.55
N GLY A 84 -9.38 -13.73 -15.52
CA GLY A 84 -10.76 -14.04 -15.91
C GLY A 84 -11.42 -12.99 -16.80
N PHE A 85 -10.66 -12.01 -17.31
CA PHE A 85 -11.18 -11.08 -18.31
C PHE A 85 -11.22 -11.75 -19.68
N GLY A 86 -12.41 -11.83 -20.28
CA GLY A 86 -12.60 -12.32 -21.65
C GLY A 86 -13.26 -13.69 -21.79
N GLU A 87 -13.78 -14.29 -20.71
CA GLU A 87 -14.78 -15.35 -20.84
C GLU A 87 -16.12 -14.69 -21.21
N GLU A 88 -16.52 -14.81 -22.47
CA GLU A 88 -17.91 -14.54 -22.85
C GLU A 88 -18.76 -15.63 -22.20
N GLU A 89 -19.67 -15.25 -21.29
CA GLU A 89 -20.77 -16.11 -20.87
C GLU A 89 -21.59 -16.44 -22.14
N GLY A 90 -21.42 -17.66 -22.65
CA GLY A 90 -22.17 -18.21 -23.78
C GLY A 90 -23.60 -18.58 -23.42
#